data_AF-A0A0E0JUS3-F1
#
_entry.id   AF-A0A0E0JUS3-F1
#
_cell.length_a   1.000
_cell.length_b   1.000
_cell.length_c   1.000
_cell.angle_alpha   90.00
_cell.angle_beta   90.00
_cell.angle_gamma   90.00
#
_symmetry.space_group_name_H-M   'P 1'
#
loop_
_entity.id
_entity.type
_entity.pdbx_description
1 polymer ?
#
loop_
_entity_poly.entity_id
_entity_poly.type
_entity_poly.pdbx_seq_one_letter_code
_entity_poly.pdbx_strand_id
1 'polypeptide(L)'
;MGYVGQHGVATLRRYKYSGVDHSLVAKYILQPFWSRFVNLFPLWFPPNMITLTGFMFLLTSAFLGFFYSPHLNTAPPRWVHLAHGMLLFLYQFEALAFGSTAMCGKATFWYWFIAAVPFYCATWEHFFTNTLILPIVNGPTEGLMLIYLCHFFTFFTGAEWWAQDFRKSIPLLNWVPLVPEVPVYGIALFLMIAFAVIPTIGSNIHNVYKVVEARKGSMLLALAMLFPFCLLLAGVLVWSYLSPSDIMRNQPHLLIIGTGFAFGFLVGRMILAHLCDEPKVALYMHFATSVIHEITNALGIHCFRITRKKA
;
A
#
# COMPACT_ATOMS: atom_id res chain seq x y z
N MET A 1 -13.04 -7.33 -28.47
CA MET A 1 -12.04 -8.30 -27.99
C MET A 1 -12.11 -8.35 -26.47
N GLY A 2 -12.17 -9.54 -25.87
CA GLY A 2 -12.21 -9.67 -24.42
C GLY A 2 -10.91 -9.19 -23.78
N TYR A 3 -11.01 -8.60 -22.58
CA TYR A 3 -9.88 -8.16 -21.77
C TYR A 3 -8.91 -9.30 -21.40
N VAL A 4 -9.40 -10.55 -21.44
CA VAL A 4 -8.62 -11.79 -21.25
C VAL A 4 -8.78 -12.65 -22.51
N GLY A 5 -7.67 -13.11 -23.08
CA GLY A 5 -7.66 -14.01 -24.23
C GLY A 5 -8.18 -15.41 -23.90
N GLN A 6 -8.51 -16.22 -24.92
CA GLN A 6 -9.03 -17.58 -24.71
C GLN A 6 -8.06 -18.48 -23.91
N HIS A 7 -6.74 -18.32 -24.11
CA HIS A 7 -5.72 -18.99 -23.32
C HIS A 7 -5.83 -18.63 -21.83
N GLY A 8 -5.85 -17.33 -21.50
CA GLY A 8 -5.99 -16.85 -20.13
C GLY A 8 -7.27 -17.36 -19.45
N VAL A 9 -8.40 -17.40 -20.16
CA VAL A 9 -9.65 -17.98 -19.63
C VAL A 9 -9.50 -19.47 -19.31
N ALA A 10 -8.80 -20.24 -20.14
CA ALA A 10 -8.57 -21.65 -19.90
C ALA A 10 -7.64 -21.89 -18.70
N THR A 11 -6.60 -21.07 -18.55
CA THR A 11 -5.65 -21.11 -17.42
C THR A 11 -6.33 -20.71 -16.12
N LEU A 12 -7.14 -19.64 -16.13
CA LEU A 12 -7.90 -19.16 -14.97
C LEU A 12 -8.79 -20.25 -14.35
N ARG A 13 -9.42 -21.10 -15.17
CA ARG A 13 -10.24 -22.22 -14.67
C ARG A 13 -9.44 -23.29 -13.93
N ARG A 14 -8.13 -23.38 -14.18
CA ARG A 14 -7.22 -24.34 -13.56
C ARG A 14 -6.45 -23.74 -12.39
N TYR A 15 -6.48 -22.42 -12.23
CA TYR A 15 -5.75 -21.73 -11.19
C TYR A 15 -6.28 -22.10 -9.80
N LYS A 16 -5.38 -22.46 -8.90
CA LYS A 16 -5.69 -22.72 -7.49
C LYS A 16 -4.79 -21.84 -6.64
N TYR A 17 -5.41 -20.97 -5.84
CA TYR A 17 -4.67 -20.08 -4.95
C TYR A 17 -3.89 -20.87 -3.89
N SER A 18 -2.64 -20.49 -3.68
CA SER A 18 -1.74 -21.04 -2.67
C SER A 18 -1.18 -19.90 -1.83
N GLY A 19 -1.37 -19.98 -0.52
CA GLY A 19 -0.85 -19.01 0.43
C GLY A 19 -0.33 -19.71 1.68
N VAL A 20 0.82 -19.28 2.17
CA VAL A 20 1.43 -19.75 3.41
C VAL A 20 1.64 -18.54 4.30
N ASP A 21 1.02 -18.56 5.47
CA ASP A 21 1.10 -17.48 6.44
C ASP A 21 1.90 -17.92 7.68
N HIS A 22 3.06 -17.28 7.88
CA HIS A 22 3.92 -17.49 9.04
C HIS A 22 3.74 -16.41 10.12
N SER A 23 2.82 -15.47 9.95
CA SER A 23 2.55 -14.39 10.91
C SER A 23 2.15 -14.92 12.27
N LEU A 24 2.84 -14.44 13.30
CA LEU A 24 2.51 -14.76 14.69
C LEU A 24 1.19 -14.09 15.10
N VAL A 25 0.98 -12.86 14.64
CA VAL A 25 -0.26 -12.11 14.91
C VAL A 25 -1.45 -12.79 14.23
N ALA A 26 -1.31 -13.19 12.97
CA ALA A 26 -2.36 -13.93 12.28
C ALA A 26 -2.70 -15.22 13.02
N LYS A 27 -1.69 -16.02 13.35
CA LYS A 27 -1.87 -17.35 13.96
C LYS A 27 -2.46 -17.30 15.37
N TYR A 28 -1.96 -16.41 16.24
CA TYR A 28 -2.30 -16.43 17.66
C TYR A 28 -3.37 -15.42 18.06
N ILE A 29 -3.59 -14.35 17.28
CA ILE A 29 -4.54 -13.28 17.63
C ILE A 29 -5.70 -13.24 16.64
N LEU A 30 -5.42 -13.06 15.35
CA LEU A 30 -6.46 -12.78 14.35
C LEU A 30 -7.25 -14.04 13.98
N GLN A 31 -6.61 -15.18 13.69
CA GLN A 31 -7.31 -16.41 13.31
C GLN A 31 -8.30 -16.89 14.38
N PRO A 32 -7.94 -16.96 15.69
CA PRO A 32 -8.90 -17.31 16.72
C PRO A 32 -10.06 -16.32 16.83
N PHE A 33 -9.79 -15.03 16.64
CA PHE A 33 -10.81 -13.98 16.63
C PHE A 33 -11.78 -14.16 15.44
N TRP A 34 -11.27 -14.23 14.22
CA TRP A 34 -12.08 -14.36 13.00
C TRP A 34 -12.83 -15.69 12.93
N SER A 35 -12.25 -16.78 13.41
CA SER A 35 -12.92 -18.09 13.47
C SER A 35 -14.14 -18.08 14.38
N ARG A 36 -14.18 -17.20 15.38
CA ARG A 36 -15.37 -16.97 16.21
C ARG A 36 -16.33 -16.01 15.52
N PHE A 37 -15.79 -14.92 14.96
CA PHE A 37 -16.57 -13.83 14.34
C PHE A 37 -17.32 -14.27 13.07
N VAL A 38 -16.76 -15.19 12.28
CA VAL A 38 -17.43 -15.69 11.06
C VAL A 38 -18.80 -16.31 11.35
N ASN A 39 -19.00 -16.86 12.54
CA ASN A 39 -20.29 -17.44 12.95
C ASN A 39 -21.36 -16.39 13.25
N LEU A 40 -21.00 -15.10 13.32
CA LEU A 40 -21.96 -14.01 13.42
C LEU A 40 -22.59 -13.67 12.07
N PHE A 41 -21.95 -14.07 10.96
CA PHE A 41 -22.51 -13.86 9.64
C PHE A 41 -23.60 -14.90 9.36
N PRO A 42 -24.82 -14.47 9.00
CA PRO A 42 -25.83 -15.40 8.56
C PRO A 42 -25.42 -16.07 7.25
N LEU A 43 -25.77 -17.35 7.08
CA LEU A 43 -25.42 -18.13 5.88
C LEU A 43 -26.00 -17.56 4.58
N TRP A 44 -27.03 -16.71 4.65
CA TRP A 44 -27.61 -16.04 3.50
C TRP A 44 -26.80 -14.82 3.05
N PHE A 45 -25.85 -14.33 3.87
CA PHE A 45 -25.04 -13.16 3.54
C PHE A 45 -23.93 -13.55 2.56
N PRO A 46 -24.01 -13.16 1.27
CA PRO A 46 -23.08 -13.62 0.26
C PRO A 46 -21.67 -13.06 0.48
N PRO A 47 -20.61 -13.80 0.15
CA PRO A 47 -19.23 -13.31 0.25
C PRO A 47 -18.98 -12.01 -0.52
N ASN A 48 -19.63 -11.82 -1.67
CA ASN A 48 -19.52 -10.60 -2.47
C ASN A 48 -20.17 -9.38 -1.79
N MET A 49 -21.13 -9.59 -0.88
CA MET A 49 -21.71 -8.50 -0.09
C MET A 49 -20.80 -8.13 1.09
N ILE A 50 -20.05 -9.08 1.65
CA ILE A 50 -18.99 -8.79 2.64
C ILE A 50 -17.95 -7.87 2.01
N THR A 51 -17.46 -8.20 0.82
CA THR A 51 -16.46 -7.39 0.12
C THR A 51 -16.99 -6.01 -0.26
N LEU A 52 -18.24 -5.91 -0.75
CA LEU A 52 -18.88 -4.62 -1.05
C LEU A 52 -19.07 -3.76 0.19
N THR A 53 -19.50 -4.36 1.31
CA THR A 53 -19.68 -3.67 2.59
C THR A 53 -18.36 -3.09 3.08
N GLY A 54 -17.29 -3.88 2.95
CA GLY A 54 -15.95 -3.41 3.20
C GLY A 54 -15.55 -2.20 2.35
N PHE A 55 -15.80 -2.26 1.04
CA PHE A 55 -15.56 -1.13 0.15
C PHE A 55 -16.35 0.12 0.54
N MET A 56 -17.57 -0.02 1.06
CA MET A 56 -18.34 1.12 1.56
C MET A 56 -17.74 1.73 2.83
N PHE A 57 -17.16 0.91 3.72
CA PHE A 57 -16.43 1.42 4.88
C PHE A 57 -15.20 2.23 4.48
N LEU A 58 -14.47 1.81 3.44
CA LEU A 58 -13.39 2.62 2.86
C LEU A 58 -13.87 3.97 2.38
N LEU A 59 -14.91 3.98 1.54
CA LEU A 59 -15.43 5.23 0.99
C LEU A 59 -15.85 6.17 2.12
N THR A 60 -16.56 5.62 3.12
CA THR A 60 -16.99 6.39 4.30
C THR A 60 -15.79 6.99 5.04
N SER A 61 -14.74 6.20 5.30
CA SER A 61 -13.52 6.64 5.95
C SER A 61 -12.80 7.73 5.14
N ALA A 62 -12.64 7.53 3.83
CA ALA A 62 -12.04 8.51 2.94
C ALA A 62 -12.84 9.82 2.90
N PHE A 63 -14.17 9.76 2.86
CA PHE A 63 -15.03 10.94 2.91
C PHE A 63 -14.91 11.67 4.25
N LEU A 64 -14.90 10.96 5.38
CA LEU A 64 -14.67 11.57 6.69
C LEU A 64 -13.33 12.31 6.74
N GLY A 65 -12.25 11.68 6.23
CA GLY A 65 -10.94 12.32 6.11
C GLY A 65 -10.97 13.57 5.24
N PHE A 66 -11.64 13.52 4.10
CA PHE A 66 -11.77 14.64 3.16
C PHE A 66 -12.55 15.82 3.76
N PHE A 67 -13.67 15.57 4.44
CA PHE A 67 -14.51 16.64 5.01
C PHE A 67 -13.94 17.26 6.27
N TYR A 68 -13.38 16.45 7.19
CA TYR A 68 -12.91 16.94 8.50
C TYR A 68 -11.43 17.33 8.53
N SER A 69 -10.61 16.84 7.60
CA SER A 69 -9.19 17.20 7.48
C SER A 69 -8.74 17.21 6.01
N PRO A 70 -9.21 18.18 5.19
CA PRO A 70 -8.94 18.22 3.75
C PRO A 70 -7.45 18.35 3.40
N HIS A 71 -6.65 18.88 4.32
CA HIS A 71 -5.20 19.04 4.14
C HIS A 71 -4.36 18.10 5.02
N LEU A 72 -5.00 17.18 5.78
CA LEU A 72 -4.36 16.20 6.67
C LEU A 72 -3.40 16.80 7.73
N ASN A 73 -3.55 18.09 8.02
CA ASN A 73 -2.67 18.86 8.90
C ASN A 73 -3.41 19.48 10.10
N THR A 74 -4.75 19.39 10.12
CA THR A 74 -5.60 19.82 11.24
C THR A 74 -6.17 18.59 11.94
N ALA A 75 -6.20 18.62 13.26
CA ALA A 75 -6.79 17.56 14.07
C ALA A 75 -8.30 17.48 13.80
N PRO A 76 -8.83 16.39 13.22
CA PRO A 76 -10.27 16.22 13.11
C PRO A 76 -10.89 15.96 14.51
N PRO A 77 -12.22 16.10 14.67
CA PRO A 77 -12.89 15.79 15.92
C PRO A 77 -12.56 14.36 16.41
N ARG A 78 -12.45 14.18 17.72
CA ARG A 78 -11.99 12.89 18.31
C ARG A 78 -12.83 11.69 17.87
N TRP A 79 -14.13 11.86 17.70
CA TRP A 79 -15.01 10.81 17.20
C TRP A 79 -14.67 10.35 15.78
N VAL A 80 -14.06 11.20 14.94
CA VAL A 80 -13.60 10.84 13.60
C VAL A 80 -12.44 9.85 13.66
N HIS A 81 -11.51 10.01 14.61
CA HIS A 81 -10.44 9.02 14.83
C HIS A 81 -10.99 7.68 15.30
N LEU A 82 -11.99 7.71 16.19
CA LEU A 82 -12.68 6.50 16.64
C LEU A 82 -13.45 5.85 15.49
N ALA A 83 -14.14 6.63 14.66
CA ALA A 83 -14.84 6.14 13.48
C ALA A 83 -13.86 5.53 12.48
N HIS A 84 -12.72 6.17 12.20
CA HIS A 84 -11.65 5.59 11.39
C HIS A 84 -11.16 4.28 11.98
N GLY A 85 -10.86 4.22 13.28
CA GLY A 85 -10.41 2.98 13.95
C GLY A 85 -11.43 1.85 13.85
N MET A 86 -12.73 2.15 14.00
CA MET A 86 -13.82 1.18 13.83
C MET A 86 -13.98 0.74 12.38
N LEU A 87 -14.02 1.67 11.43
CA LEU A 87 -14.15 1.37 10.00
C LEU A 87 -12.96 0.56 9.48
N LEU A 88 -11.75 0.89 9.95
CA LEU A 88 -10.53 0.15 9.67
C LEU A 88 -10.53 -1.23 10.30
N PHE A 89 -11.01 -1.38 11.53
CA PHE A 89 -11.14 -2.69 12.14
C PHE A 89 -12.15 -3.58 11.39
N LEU A 90 -13.24 -2.99 10.91
CA LEU A 90 -14.27 -3.68 10.14
C LEU A 90 -13.85 -4.00 8.70
N TYR A 91 -12.86 -3.30 8.15
CA TYR A 91 -12.42 -3.45 6.75
C TYR A 91 -10.97 -3.92 6.53
N GLN A 92 -10.14 -3.85 7.56
CA GLN A 92 -8.73 -4.25 7.62
C GLN A 92 -7.80 -3.74 6.51
N PHE A 93 -8.14 -2.75 5.67
CA PHE A 93 -7.19 -2.20 4.69
C PHE A 93 -7.37 -0.70 4.49
N GLU A 94 -6.74 0.16 5.28
CA GLU A 94 -6.57 1.54 4.83
C GLU A 94 -5.34 2.24 5.44
N ALA A 95 -4.56 2.86 4.56
CA ALA A 95 -3.41 3.72 4.88
C ALA A 95 -3.78 5.22 4.89
N LEU A 96 -4.92 5.62 4.29
CA LEU A 96 -5.39 7.01 4.22
C LEU A 96 -5.84 7.54 5.59
N ALA A 97 -6.56 6.73 6.37
CA ALA A 97 -6.99 7.06 7.72
C ALA A 97 -5.83 7.28 8.70
N PHE A 98 -4.70 6.59 8.53
CA PHE A 98 -3.52 6.82 9.39
C PHE A 98 -2.96 8.24 9.21
N GLY A 99 -2.98 8.76 7.97
CA GLY A 99 -2.54 10.13 7.67
C GLY A 99 -3.34 11.22 8.39
N SER A 100 -4.68 11.09 8.41
CA SER A 100 -5.55 12.01 9.15
C SER A 100 -5.40 11.87 10.67
N THR A 101 -4.98 10.70 11.13
CA THR A 101 -4.87 10.36 12.56
C THR A 101 -3.55 10.78 13.18
N ALA A 102 -2.46 10.65 12.44
CA ALA A 102 -1.14 11.08 12.90
C ALA A 102 -0.82 12.54 12.54
N MET A 103 -1.76 13.29 11.94
CA MET A 103 -1.59 14.69 11.49
C MET A 103 -0.31 14.89 10.65
N CYS A 104 0.00 13.90 9.82
CA CYS A 104 1.28 13.84 9.13
C CYS A 104 1.40 14.88 7.99
N GLY A 105 0.30 15.53 7.56
CA GLY A 105 0.31 16.47 6.44
C GLY A 105 1.02 15.89 5.21
N LYS A 106 2.08 16.58 4.75
CA LYS A 106 2.96 16.12 3.65
C LYS A 106 3.59 14.75 3.91
N ALA A 107 3.90 14.42 5.17
CA ALA A 107 4.52 13.14 5.52
C ALA A 107 3.57 11.95 5.32
N THR A 108 2.26 12.17 5.16
CA THR A 108 1.30 11.11 4.79
C THR A 108 1.68 10.43 3.49
N PHE A 109 2.23 11.18 2.53
CA PHE A 109 2.72 10.62 1.27
C PHE A 109 3.79 9.54 1.52
N TRP A 110 4.69 9.76 2.47
CA TRP A 110 5.73 8.79 2.81
C TRP A 110 5.16 7.53 3.44
N TYR A 111 4.13 7.64 4.27
CA TYR A 111 3.40 6.48 4.80
C TYR A 111 2.75 5.64 3.69
N TRP A 112 2.13 6.27 2.70
CA TRP A 112 1.64 5.58 1.51
C TRP A 112 2.78 4.92 0.73
N PHE A 113 3.88 5.64 0.50
CA PHE A 113 5.03 5.14 -0.25
C PHE A 113 5.64 3.88 0.39
N ILE A 114 5.88 3.92 1.70
CA ILE A 114 6.47 2.78 2.42
C ILE A 114 5.51 1.60 2.58
N ALA A 115 4.20 1.82 2.48
CA ALA A 115 3.21 0.76 2.47
C ALA A 115 3.09 0.10 1.08
N ALA A 116 3.18 0.88 0.00
CA ALA A 116 3.08 0.41 -1.37
C ALA A 116 4.23 -0.53 -1.76
N VAL A 117 5.46 -0.24 -1.32
CA VAL A 117 6.66 -1.01 -1.72
C VAL A 117 6.62 -2.47 -1.26
N PRO A 118 6.46 -2.81 0.04
CA PRO A 118 6.36 -4.19 0.49
C PRO A 118 5.20 -4.95 -0.16
N PHE A 119 4.07 -4.28 -0.40
CA PHE A 119 2.91 -4.89 -1.03
C PHE A 119 3.19 -5.28 -2.48
N TYR A 120 3.81 -4.39 -3.26
CA TYR A 120 4.23 -4.72 -4.63
C TYR A 120 5.26 -5.83 -4.64
N CYS A 121 6.26 -5.77 -3.76
CA CYS A 121 7.28 -6.81 -3.62
C CYS A 121 6.67 -8.18 -3.23
N ALA A 122 5.63 -8.23 -2.40
CA ALA A 122 4.96 -9.49 -2.05
C ALA A 122 4.18 -10.08 -3.24
N THR A 123 3.55 -9.21 -4.03
CA THR A 123 2.86 -9.62 -5.26
C THR A 123 3.88 -10.10 -6.32
N TRP A 124 5.03 -9.43 -6.41
CA TRP A 124 6.14 -9.84 -7.28
C TRP A 124 6.74 -11.17 -6.81
N GLU A 125 6.91 -11.38 -5.52
CA GLU A 125 7.33 -12.68 -4.98
C GLU A 125 6.36 -13.79 -5.38
N HIS A 126 5.06 -13.57 -5.13
CA HIS A 126 4.00 -14.50 -5.52
C HIS A 126 4.06 -14.86 -7.01
N PHE A 127 4.37 -13.89 -7.88
CA PHE A 127 4.52 -14.11 -9.31
C PHE A 127 5.57 -15.20 -9.64
N PHE A 128 6.67 -15.26 -8.89
CA PHE A 128 7.74 -16.23 -9.12
C PHE A 128 7.52 -17.54 -8.35
N THR A 129 7.12 -17.44 -7.09
CA THR A 129 6.96 -18.58 -6.18
C THR A 129 5.67 -19.37 -6.43
N ASN A 130 4.67 -18.77 -7.10
CA ASN A 130 3.29 -19.29 -7.20
C ASN A 130 2.63 -19.51 -5.83
N THR A 131 3.13 -18.87 -4.78
CA THR A 131 2.59 -18.99 -3.42
C THR A 131 2.79 -17.68 -2.69
N LEU A 132 1.73 -17.16 -2.05
CA LEU A 132 1.84 -15.95 -1.25
C LEU A 132 2.49 -16.34 0.07
N ILE A 133 3.77 -16.00 0.24
CA ILE A 133 4.51 -16.29 1.47
C ILE A 133 4.46 -15.03 2.33
N LEU A 134 3.72 -15.08 3.44
CA LEU A 134 3.70 -14.00 4.42
C LEU A 134 4.74 -14.29 5.51
N PRO A 135 5.78 -13.47 5.66
CA PRO A 135 6.78 -13.66 6.71
C PRO A 135 6.21 -13.43 8.11
N ILE A 136 6.99 -13.83 9.12
CA ILE A 136 6.66 -13.76 10.56
C ILE A 136 6.19 -12.35 10.97
N VAL A 137 6.88 -11.33 10.46
CA VAL A 137 6.46 -9.94 10.51
C VAL A 137 6.26 -9.52 9.08
N ASN A 138 5.02 -9.24 8.70
CA ASN A 138 4.69 -8.77 7.37
C ASN A 138 3.95 -7.43 7.42
N GLY A 139 4.21 -6.59 6.41
CA GLY A 139 3.59 -5.27 6.31
C GLY A 139 2.05 -5.31 6.39
N PRO A 140 1.35 -6.20 5.68
CA PRO A 140 -0.11 -6.24 5.71
C PRO A 140 -0.68 -6.59 7.09
N THR A 141 -0.29 -7.71 7.69
CA THR A 141 -0.96 -8.21 8.89
C THR A 141 -0.60 -7.38 10.12
N GLU A 142 0.67 -7.28 10.46
CA GLU A 142 1.14 -6.53 11.63
C GLU A 142 1.03 -5.02 11.43
N GLY A 143 1.24 -4.51 10.20
CA GLY A 143 1.13 -3.08 9.92
C GLY A 143 -0.30 -2.57 10.04
N LEU A 144 -1.28 -3.31 9.51
CA LEU A 144 -2.71 -2.98 9.70
C LEU A 144 -3.10 -3.14 11.17
N MET A 145 -2.47 -4.09 11.87
CA MET A 145 -2.60 -4.25 13.32
C MET A 145 -2.24 -2.97 14.08
N LEU A 146 -1.10 -2.42 13.72
CA LEU A 146 -0.55 -1.22 14.34
C LEU A 146 -1.41 0.01 14.03
N ILE A 147 -1.90 0.16 12.79
CA ILE A 147 -2.67 1.33 12.34
C ILE A 147 -3.97 1.50 13.15
N TYR A 148 -4.88 0.54 13.08
CA TYR A 148 -5.36 -0.09 14.29
C TYR A 148 -5.30 0.62 15.64
N LEU A 149 -4.34 0.11 16.41
CA LEU A 149 -4.05 0.52 17.77
C LEU A 149 -3.71 2.01 17.81
N CYS A 150 -3.03 2.54 16.79
CA CYS A 150 -2.75 3.97 16.69
C CYS A 150 -4.04 4.80 16.61
N HIS A 151 -5.07 4.38 15.89
CA HIS A 151 -6.36 5.09 15.86
C HIS A 151 -7.06 5.10 17.22
N PHE A 152 -7.12 3.96 17.88
CA PHE A 152 -7.70 3.86 19.22
C PHE A 152 -6.90 4.66 20.25
N PHE A 153 -5.57 4.61 20.19
CA PHE A 153 -4.70 5.41 21.04
C PHE A 153 -4.93 6.91 20.81
N THR A 154 -5.00 7.33 19.54
CA THR A 154 -5.23 8.73 19.16
C THR A 154 -6.57 9.27 19.63
N PHE A 155 -7.60 8.43 19.71
CA PHE A 155 -8.86 8.83 20.32
C PHE A 155 -8.68 9.33 21.77
N PHE A 156 -7.82 8.67 22.56
CA PHE A 156 -7.54 9.03 23.96
C PHE A 156 -6.49 10.14 24.13
N THR A 157 -5.47 10.20 23.27
CA THR A 157 -4.39 11.19 23.41
C THR A 157 -4.60 12.45 22.59
N GLY A 158 -5.45 12.40 21.57
CA GLY A 158 -5.53 13.43 20.54
C GLY A 158 -4.44 13.29 19.48
N ALA A 159 -4.69 13.83 18.29
CA ALA A 159 -3.79 13.72 17.14
C ALA A 159 -2.53 14.61 17.27
N GLU A 160 -2.60 15.69 18.06
CA GLU A 160 -1.47 16.57 18.36
C GLU A 160 -0.30 15.81 19.01
N TRP A 161 -0.58 14.71 19.71
CA TRP A 161 0.44 13.85 20.33
C TRP A 161 1.45 13.29 19.31
N TRP A 162 1.02 13.08 18.06
CA TRP A 162 1.87 12.59 16.98
C TRP A 162 2.74 13.69 16.35
N ALA A 163 2.20 14.91 16.31
CA ALA A 163 2.84 16.07 15.69
C ALA A 163 3.82 16.79 16.63
N GLN A 164 3.66 16.65 17.95
CA GLN A 164 4.57 17.24 18.92
C GLN A 164 5.93 16.52 19.00
N ASP A 165 6.91 17.18 19.63
CA ASP A 165 8.25 16.64 19.84
C ASP A 165 8.22 15.31 20.60
N PHE A 166 9.01 14.34 20.14
CA PHE A 166 9.11 13.02 20.77
C PHE A 166 9.39 13.06 22.28
N ARG A 167 10.26 13.97 22.72
CA ARG A 167 10.63 14.13 24.13
C ARG A 167 9.45 14.59 25.01
N LYS A 168 8.53 15.36 24.43
CA LYS A 168 7.29 15.79 25.11
C LYS A 168 6.26 14.66 25.16
N SER A 169 6.17 13.87 24.08
CA SER A 169 5.25 12.73 23.98
C SER A 169 5.58 11.58 24.92
N ILE A 170 6.87 11.27 25.13
CA ILE A 170 7.31 10.18 26.01
C ILE A 170 8.37 10.71 27.01
N PRO A 171 7.96 11.32 28.12
CA PRO A 171 8.87 11.93 29.10
C PRO A 171 9.89 10.95 29.70
N LEU A 172 9.54 9.66 29.74
CA LEU A 172 10.39 8.56 30.22
C LEU A 172 11.66 8.33 29.35
N LEU A 173 11.63 8.75 28.09
CA LEU A 173 12.73 8.58 27.12
C LEU A 173 13.49 9.87 26.84
N ASN A 174 13.31 10.91 27.69
CA ASN A 174 13.95 12.21 27.53
C ASN A 174 15.50 12.17 27.61
N TRP A 175 16.05 11.08 28.15
CA TRP A 175 17.49 10.84 28.25
C TRP A 175 18.14 10.33 26.96
N VAL A 176 17.35 9.89 25.98
CA VAL A 176 17.88 9.36 24.72
C VAL A 176 18.30 10.54 23.82
N PRO A 177 19.58 10.64 23.41
CA PRO A 177 20.08 11.74 22.56
C PRO A 177 19.68 11.55 21.09
N LEU A 178 18.44 11.10 20.82
CA LEU A 178 17.87 11.21 19.48
C LEU A 178 17.63 12.70 19.17
N VAL A 179 17.99 13.06 17.94
CA VAL A 179 18.01 14.40 17.33
C VAL A 179 16.95 15.35 17.92
N PRO A 180 17.29 16.58 18.34
CA PRO A 180 16.30 17.53 18.85
C PRO A 180 15.27 17.88 17.75
N GLU A 181 14.01 18.02 18.15
CA GLU A 181 12.89 18.51 17.32
C GLU A 181 12.30 17.54 16.27
N VAL A 182 12.48 16.23 16.42
CA VAL A 182 11.79 15.26 15.56
C VAL A 182 10.37 14.97 16.10
N PRO A 183 9.31 15.13 15.28
CA PRO A 183 7.95 14.78 15.66
C PRO A 183 7.78 13.25 15.76
N VAL A 184 6.85 12.79 16.61
CA VAL A 184 6.65 11.35 16.85
C VAL A 184 6.30 10.59 15.57
N TYR A 185 5.48 11.18 14.69
CA TYR A 185 5.18 10.54 13.41
C TYR A 185 6.42 10.31 12.53
N GLY A 186 7.48 11.12 12.67
CA GLY A 186 8.73 10.93 11.94
C GLY A 186 9.50 9.72 12.44
N ILE A 187 9.52 9.53 13.76
CA ILE A 187 10.15 8.36 14.40
C ILE A 187 9.36 7.09 14.09
N ALA A 188 8.03 7.14 14.14
CA ALA A 188 7.19 6.01 13.76
C ALA A 188 7.46 5.57 12.31
N LEU A 189 7.58 6.53 11.38
CA LEU A 189 7.94 6.26 9.99
C LEU A 189 9.32 5.58 9.88
N PHE A 190 10.33 6.10 10.58
CA PHE A 190 11.67 5.51 10.60
C PHE A 190 11.67 4.07 11.12
N LEU A 191 10.99 3.81 12.24
CA LEU A 191 10.88 2.48 12.83
C LEU A 191 10.16 1.52 11.89
N MET A 192 9.10 1.95 11.20
CA MET A 192 8.42 1.14 10.20
C MET A 192 9.35 0.77 9.04
N ILE A 193 10.17 1.71 8.56
CA ILE A 193 11.15 1.43 7.50
C ILE A 193 12.17 0.39 7.98
N ALA A 194 12.79 0.63 9.13
CA ALA A 194 13.87 -0.17 9.66
C ALA A 194 13.45 -1.60 10.03
N PHE A 195 12.28 -1.76 10.68
CA PHE A 195 11.86 -3.02 11.28
C PHE A 195 10.75 -3.75 10.53
N ALA A 196 10.01 -3.10 9.62
CA ALA A 196 8.97 -3.76 8.84
C ALA A 196 9.31 -3.80 7.34
N VAL A 197 9.61 -2.64 6.73
CA VAL A 197 9.78 -2.53 5.27
C VAL A 197 11.05 -3.23 4.80
N ILE A 198 12.22 -2.87 5.36
CA ILE A 198 13.51 -3.44 4.94
C ILE A 198 13.54 -4.97 5.13
N PRO A 199 13.13 -5.53 6.30
CA PRO A 199 13.10 -6.98 6.48
C PRO A 199 12.14 -7.69 5.51
N THR A 200 10.97 -7.10 5.24
CA THR A 200 10.00 -7.68 4.28
C THR A 200 10.59 -7.72 2.88
N ILE A 201 11.15 -6.60 2.39
CA ILE A 201 11.76 -6.54 1.05
C ILE A 201 12.92 -7.55 0.95
N GLY A 202 13.76 -7.63 1.99
CA GLY A 202 14.87 -8.59 2.04
C GLY A 202 14.38 -10.05 1.94
N SER A 203 13.33 -10.41 2.69
CA SER A 203 12.71 -11.73 2.63
C SER A 203 12.19 -12.06 1.23
N ASN A 204 11.47 -11.13 0.61
CA ASN A 204 10.86 -11.34 -0.70
C ASN A 204 11.93 -11.52 -1.79
N ILE A 205 12.99 -10.71 -1.76
CA ILE A 205 14.13 -10.84 -2.69
C ILE A 205 14.81 -12.20 -2.51
N HIS A 206 15.04 -12.62 -1.26
CA HIS A 206 15.67 -13.91 -0.95
C HIS A 206 14.85 -15.09 -1.47
N ASN A 207 13.53 -15.06 -1.29
CA ASN A 207 12.64 -16.12 -1.75
C ASN A 207 12.56 -16.19 -3.28
N VAL A 208 12.49 -15.05 -3.96
CA VAL A 208 12.56 -15.02 -5.43
C VAL A 208 13.91 -15.51 -5.94
N TYR A 209 15.01 -15.09 -5.31
CA TYR A 209 16.35 -15.53 -5.67
C TYR A 209 16.46 -17.05 -5.65
N LYS A 210 16.01 -17.71 -4.57
CA LYS A 210 15.98 -19.19 -4.47
C LYS A 210 15.23 -19.85 -5.62
N VAL A 211 14.06 -19.32 -5.99
CA VAL A 211 13.25 -19.89 -7.08
C VAL A 211 13.90 -19.65 -8.45
N VAL A 212 14.46 -18.47 -8.66
CA VAL A 212 15.14 -18.11 -9.92
C VAL A 212 16.39 -18.97 -10.11
N GLU A 213 17.19 -19.15 -9.05
CA GLU A 213 18.37 -20.00 -9.05
C GLU A 213 18.01 -21.47 -9.33
N ALA A 214 17.00 -22.00 -8.64
CA ALA A 214 16.52 -23.37 -8.85
C ALA A 214 16.02 -23.61 -10.29
N ARG A 215 15.44 -22.58 -10.92
CA ARG A 215 14.97 -22.63 -12.33
C ARG A 215 16.07 -22.27 -13.34
N LYS A 216 17.32 -22.05 -12.91
CA LYS A 216 18.43 -21.55 -13.76
C LYS A 216 18.06 -20.28 -14.55
N GLY A 217 17.21 -19.44 -13.96
CA GLY A 217 16.77 -18.17 -14.54
C GLY A 217 17.73 -17.03 -14.23
N SER A 218 17.45 -15.85 -14.81
CA SER A 218 18.20 -14.63 -14.53
C SER A 218 17.51 -13.78 -13.46
N MET A 219 18.21 -13.51 -12.36
CA MET A 219 17.74 -12.61 -11.30
C MET A 219 17.62 -11.17 -11.81
N LEU A 220 18.48 -10.75 -12.74
CA LEU A 220 18.40 -9.43 -13.37
C LEU A 220 17.07 -9.25 -14.11
N LEU A 221 16.62 -10.27 -14.83
CA LEU A 221 15.33 -10.24 -15.52
C LEU A 221 14.17 -10.21 -14.52
N ALA A 222 14.30 -10.91 -13.38
CA ALA A 222 13.30 -10.87 -12.32
C ALA A 222 13.19 -9.49 -11.68
N LEU A 223 14.33 -8.84 -11.39
CA LEU A 223 14.39 -7.47 -10.88
C LEU A 223 13.92 -6.44 -11.90
N ALA A 224 14.16 -6.66 -13.19
CA ALA A 224 13.65 -5.79 -14.26
C ALA A 224 12.12 -5.68 -14.27
N MET A 225 11.39 -6.69 -13.75
CA MET A 225 9.93 -6.61 -13.59
C MET A 225 9.48 -5.59 -12.54
N LEU A 226 10.37 -5.16 -11.65
CA LEU A 226 10.10 -4.07 -10.69
C LEU A 226 10.24 -2.68 -11.33
N PHE A 227 10.90 -2.58 -12.49
CA PHE A 227 11.18 -1.31 -13.17
C PHE A 227 9.93 -0.43 -13.38
N PRO A 228 8.78 -0.95 -13.85
CA PRO A 228 7.60 -0.11 -14.07
C PRO A 228 7.04 0.49 -12.78
N PHE A 229 7.08 -0.27 -11.69
CA PHE A 229 6.68 0.22 -10.38
C PHE A 229 7.67 1.27 -9.85
N CYS A 230 8.98 1.03 -9.97
CA CYS A 230 9.99 2.02 -9.63
C CYS A 230 9.85 3.31 -10.46
N LEU A 231 9.52 3.19 -11.74
CA LEU A 231 9.30 4.31 -12.64
C LEU A 231 8.04 5.10 -12.28
N LEU A 232 6.94 4.41 -11.92
CA LEU A 232 5.73 5.07 -11.38
C LEU A 232 6.07 5.83 -10.10
N LEU A 233 6.72 5.17 -9.13
CA LEU A 233 7.08 5.80 -7.85
C LEU A 233 8.02 6.99 -8.05
N ALA A 234 9.03 6.86 -8.90
CA ALA A 234 9.94 7.96 -9.24
C ALA A 234 9.20 9.11 -9.93
N GLY A 235 8.31 8.80 -10.88
CA GLY A 235 7.49 9.80 -11.56
C GLY A 235 6.58 10.56 -10.60
N VAL A 236 5.92 9.85 -9.67
CA VAL A 236 5.09 10.45 -8.62
C VAL A 236 5.92 11.31 -7.67
N LEU A 237 7.11 10.86 -7.27
CA LEU A 237 8.03 11.65 -6.45
C LEU A 237 8.45 12.94 -7.17
N VAL A 238 8.92 12.82 -8.41
CA VAL A 238 9.33 13.97 -9.24
C VAL A 238 8.18 14.95 -9.40
N TRP A 239 6.98 14.45 -9.71
CA TRP A 239 5.78 15.29 -9.82
C TRP A 239 5.45 16.00 -8.50
N SER A 240 5.51 15.26 -7.39
CA SER A 240 5.21 15.79 -6.06
C SER A 240 6.15 16.92 -5.64
N TYR A 241 7.45 16.78 -5.96
CA TYR A 241 8.47 17.78 -5.62
C TYR A 241 8.55 18.95 -6.60
N LEU A 242 8.33 18.72 -7.90
CA LEU A 242 8.45 19.75 -8.93
C LEU A 242 7.14 20.49 -9.22
N SER A 243 6.00 20.00 -8.72
CA SER A 243 4.70 20.62 -8.99
C SER A 243 4.65 22.06 -8.46
N PRO A 244 4.40 23.06 -9.32
CA PRO A 244 4.27 24.47 -8.92
C PRO A 244 3.15 24.71 -7.90
N SER A 245 2.18 23.79 -7.83
CA SER A 245 1.02 23.89 -6.94
C SER A 245 1.23 23.20 -5.58
N ASP A 246 2.44 22.71 -5.25
CA ASP A 246 2.77 22.01 -3.99
C ASP A 246 1.68 20.98 -3.61
N ILE A 247 1.44 20.04 -4.53
CA ILE A 247 0.30 19.09 -4.47
C ILE A 247 0.29 18.24 -3.19
N MET A 248 1.46 17.94 -2.62
CA MET A 248 1.58 17.25 -1.33
C MET A 248 1.01 18.06 -0.16
N ARG A 249 1.05 19.39 -0.24
CA ARG A 249 0.47 20.28 0.77
C ARG A 249 -0.99 20.55 0.51
N ASN A 250 -1.28 20.93 -0.74
CA ASN A 250 -2.52 21.59 -1.07
C ASN A 250 -3.62 20.58 -1.41
N GLN A 251 -3.27 19.41 -1.95
CA GLN A 251 -4.21 18.39 -2.41
C GLN A 251 -3.75 16.96 -2.06
N PRO A 252 -3.44 16.66 -0.78
CA PRO A 252 -2.84 15.37 -0.40
C PRO A 252 -3.78 14.18 -0.63
N HIS A 253 -5.10 14.34 -0.39
CA HIS A 253 -6.08 13.28 -0.65
C HIS A 253 -6.14 12.89 -2.12
N LEU A 254 -6.21 13.88 -3.03
CA LEU A 254 -6.25 13.63 -4.47
C LEU A 254 -4.96 12.98 -4.96
N LEU A 255 -3.81 13.42 -4.44
CA LEU A 255 -2.53 12.81 -4.75
C LEU A 255 -2.52 11.33 -4.35
N ILE A 256 -2.83 11.01 -3.09
CA ILE A 256 -2.77 9.63 -2.58
C ILE A 256 -3.80 8.72 -3.24
N ILE A 257 -5.04 9.20 -3.45
CA ILE A 257 -6.08 8.42 -4.10
C ILE A 257 -5.72 8.18 -5.57
N GLY A 258 -5.29 9.22 -6.28
CA GLY A 258 -4.88 9.10 -7.69
C GLY A 258 -3.71 8.15 -7.89
N THR A 259 -2.65 8.31 -7.09
CA THR A 259 -1.47 7.42 -7.16
C THR A 259 -1.81 6.01 -6.66
N GLY A 260 -2.72 5.89 -5.69
CA GLY A 260 -3.28 4.62 -5.22
C GLY A 260 -4.05 3.85 -6.30
N PHE A 261 -4.85 4.54 -7.13
CA PHE A 261 -5.52 3.90 -8.26
C PHE A 261 -4.53 3.44 -9.34
N ALA A 262 -3.54 4.27 -9.69
CA ALA A 262 -2.49 3.89 -10.63
C ALA A 262 -1.69 2.67 -10.13
N PHE A 263 -1.37 2.65 -8.84
CA PHE A 263 -0.76 1.51 -8.17
C PHE A 263 -1.64 0.25 -8.23
N GLY A 264 -2.91 0.36 -7.85
CA GLY A 264 -3.86 -0.75 -7.88
C GLY A 264 -4.05 -1.31 -9.29
N PHE A 265 -4.05 -0.45 -10.30
CA PHE A 265 -4.08 -0.86 -11.70
C PHE A 265 -2.84 -1.70 -12.09
N LEU A 266 -1.63 -1.25 -11.74
CA LEU A 266 -0.39 -2.00 -12.02
C LEU A 266 -0.36 -3.37 -11.32
N VAL A 267 -0.68 -3.41 -10.02
CA VAL A 267 -0.75 -4.66 -9.26
C VAL A 267 -1.81 -5.58 -9.87
N GLY A 268 -3.01 -5.06 -10.15
CA GLY A 268 -4.10 -5.84 -10.74
C GLY A 268 -3.71 -6.47 -12.09
N ARG A 269 -2.98 -5.74 -12.92
CA ARG A 269 -2.40 -6.27 -14.18
C ARG A 269 -1.35 -7.34 -13.93
N MET A 270 -0.48 -7.16 -12.94
CA MET A 270 0.53 -8.17 -12.58
C MET A 270 -0.13 -9.48 -12.14
N ILE A 271 -1.13 -9.38 -11.27
CA ILE A 271 -1.90 -10.54 -10.79
C ILE A 271 -2.59 -11.19 -11.98
N LEU A 272 -3.30 -10.43 -12.81
CA LEU A 272 -4.01 -11.00 -13.95
C LEU A 272 -3.07 -11.71 -14.93
N ALA A 273 -1.93 -11.11 -15.25
CA ALA A 273 -0.93 -11.71 -16.14
C ALA A 273 -0.39 -13.02 -15.56
N HIS A 274 -0.14 -13.06 -14.25
CA HIS A 274 0.24 -14.28 -13.54
C HIS A 274 -0.85 -15.35 -13.62
N LEU A 275 -2.10 -14.99 -13.33
CA LEU A 275 -3.25 -15.90 -13.36
C LEU A 275 -3.53 -16.45 -14.76
N CYS A 276 -3.19 -15.68 -15.80
CA CYS A 276 -3.36 -16.05 -17.20
C CYS A 276 -2.13 -16.78 -17.78
N ASP A 277 -1.06 -16.98 -17.00
CA ASP A 277 0.23 -17.53 -17.45
C ASP A 277 0.82 -16.76 -18.65
N GLU A 278 0.73 -15.43 -18.62
CA GLU A 278 1.27 -14.59 -19.69
C GLU A 278 2.80 -14.56 -19.68
N PRO A 279 3.44 -14.55 -20.87
CA PRO A 279 4.88 -14.51 -20.96
C PRO A 279 5.43 -13.20 -20.37
N LYS A 280 6.53 -13.32 -19.61
CA LYS A 280 7.19 -12.20 -18.89
C LYS A 280 7.50 -10.99 -19.78
N VAL A 281 7.82 -11.23 -21.06
CA VAL A 281 8.12 -10.15 -22.04
C VAL A 281 6.86 -9.36 -22.41
N ALA A 282 5.73 -10.03 -22.60
CA ALA A 282 4.45 -9.36 -22.87
C ALA A 282 4.04 -8.53 -21.66
N LEU A 283 4.22 -9.07 -20.46
CA LEU A 283 3.99 -8.36 -19.21
C LEU A 283 4.86 -7.09 -19.09
N TYR A 284 6.15 -7.20 -19.40
CA TYR A 284 7.07 -6.05 -19.40
C TYR A 284 6.66 -4.96 -20.41
N MET A 285 6.32 -5.35 -21.63
CA MET A 285 5.79 -4.45 -22.66
C MET A 285 4.49 -3.77 -22.21
N HIS A 286 3.59 -4.52 -21.58
CA HIS A 286 2.31 -4.00 -21.10
C HIS A 286 2.50 -3.00 -19.95
N PHE A 287 3.44 -3.27 -19.05
CA PHE A 287 3.77 -2.31 -18.00
C PHE A 287 4.50 -1.08 -18.52
N ALA A 288 5.46 -1.24 -19.44
CA ALA A 288 6.14 -0.11 -20.05
C ALA A 288 5.14 0.82 -20.76
N THR A 289 4.22 0.26 -21.54
CA THR A 289 3.16 1.05 -22.21
C THR A 289 2.20 1.70 -21.22
N SER A 290 1.80 0.99 -20.15
CA SER A 290 0.94 1.55 -19.10
C SER A 290 1.60 2.72 -18.38
N VAL A 291 2.86 2.58 -17.97
CA VAL A 291 3.60 3.65 -17.29
C VAL A 291 3.84 4.84 -18.22
N ILE A 292 4.20 4.61 -19.49
CA ILE A 292 4.33 5.70 -20.48
C ILE A 292 3.00 6.43 -20.64
N HIS A 293 1.89 5.70 -20.73
CA HIS A 293 0.55 6.28 -20.86
C HIS A 293 0.17 7.13 -19.63
N GLU A 294 0.35 6.58 -18.43
CA GLU A 294 0.07 7.28 -17.18
C GLU A 294 0.94 8.53 -16.99
N ILE A 295 2.25 8.42 -17.23
CA ILE A 295 3.17 9.58 -17.17
C ILE A 295 2.77 10.64 -18.22
N THR A 296 2.44 10.22 -19.45
CA THR A 296 2.05 11.14 -20.52
C THR A 296 0.77 11.89 -20.18
N ASN A 297 -0.23 11.20 -19.62
CA ASN A 297 -1.51 11.80 -19.27
C ASN A 297 -1.41 12.65 -17.99
N ALA A 298 -0.71 12.17 -16.96
CA ALA A 298 -0.63 12.83 -15.66
C ALA A 298 0.31 14.03 -15.65
N LEU A 299 1.46 13.95 -16.35
CA LEU A 299 2.47 15.02 -16.37
C LEU A 299 2.37 15.90 -17.62
N GLY A 300 1.54 15.54 -18.61
CA GLY A 300 1.50 16.21 -19.91
C GLY A 300 2.81 16.08 -20.71
N ILE A 301 3.71 15.19 -20.28
CA ILE A 301 5.02 14.98 -20.92
C ILE A 301 4.84 13.97 -22.05
N HIS A 302 4.75 14.45 -23.28
CA HIS A 302 4.63 13.61 -24.47
C HIS A 302 6.00 13.00 -24.87
N CYS A 303 6.41 11.92 -24.20
CA CYS A 303 7.73 11.29 -24.37
C CYS A 303 8.08 10.82 -25.81
N PHE A 304 7.10 10.67 -26.72
CA PHE A 304 7.31 10.12 -28.07
C PHE A 304 6.66 10.93 -29.20
N ARG A 305 6.51 12.25 -29.07
CA ARG A 305 6.04 13.08 -30.20
C ARG A 305 7.24 13.60 -31.01
N ILE A 306 7.56 12.96 -32.13
CA ILE A 306 8.38 13.59 -33.18
C ILE A 306 7.53 14.70 -33.79
N THR A 307 7.67 15.91 -33.28
CA THR A 307 7.14 17.10 -33.95
C THR A 307 7.90 17.25 -35.27
N ARG A 308 7.23 16.96 -36.39
CA ARG A 308 7.65 17.50 -37.68
C ARG A 308 7.70 19.01 -37.51
N LYS A 309 8.90 19.60 -37.59
CA LYS A 309 9.05 21.04 -37.82
C LYS A 309 8.19 21.36 -39.05
N LYS A 310 7.15 22.18 -38.87
CA LYS A 310 6.47 22.79 -40.01
C LYS A 310 7.52 23.65 -40.71
N ALA A 311 7.78 23.32 -41.98
CA ALA A 311 8.50 24.18 -42.91
C ALA A 311 7.65 25.40 -43.26
#